data_AF-A0ABD6AT07-F1
#
_entry.id   AF-A0ABD6AT07-F1
#
_cell.length_a   1.000
_cell.length_b   1.000
_cell.length_c   1.000
_cell.angle_alpha   90.00
_cell.angle_beta   90.00
_cell.angle_gamma   90.00
#
_symmetry.space_group_name_H-M   'P 1'
#
loop_
_entity.id
_entity.type
_entity.pdbx_description
1 polymer ?
#
loop_
_entity_poly.entity_id
_entity_poly.type
_entity_poly.pdbx_seq_one_letter_code
_entity_poly.pdbx_strand_id
1 'polypeptide(L)'
;MSDYRAALHCKARHRAREVFWGVHDRDAYRCPSCGGRGPFEVHHRNGDWLDNRRQNLIGVCHACHRRAHRERNTDARLAEWKSELAGLQEGA
;
A
#
# COMPACT_ATOMS: atom_id res chain seq x y z
N MET A 1 17.35 -18.77 -2.72
CA MET A 1 17.17 -17.29 -2.70
C MET A 1 15.73 -16.82 -2.51
N SER A 2 14.71 -17.65 -2.80
CA SER A 2 13.27 -17.32 -2.61
C SER A 2 12.89 -17.03 -1.14
N ASP A 3 13.39 -17.82 -0.20
CA ASP A 3 12.94 -17.79 1.20
C ASP A 3 13.34 -16.50 1.94
N TYR A 4 14.46 -15.88 1.54
CA TYR A 4 14.94 -14.65 2.16
C TYR A 4 14.01 -13.47 1.89
N ARG A 5 13.52 -13.33 0.66
CA ARG A 5 12.59 -12.27 0.29
C ARG A 5 11.25 -12.42 1.03
N ALA A 6 10.74 -13.65 1.13
CA ALA A 6 9.52 -13.94 1.89
C ALA A 6 9.70 -13.62 3.38
N ALA A 7 10.82 -14.03 3.98
CA ALA A 7 11.13 -13.74 5.38
C ALA A 7 11.26 -12.23 5.64
N LEU A 8 11.96 -11.49 4.78
CA LEU A 8 12.06 -10.02 4.87
C LEU A 8 10.69 -9.36 4.78
N HIS A 9 9.85 -9.83 3.87
CA HIS A 9 8.51 -9.30 3.69
C HIS A 9 7.61 -9.55 4.91
N CYS A 10 7.68 -10.74 5.51
CA CYS A 10 7.01 -11.02 6.77
C CYS A 10 7.51 -10.10 7.90
N LYS A 11 8.83 -9.93 8.04
CA LYS A 11 9.44 -9.04 9.06
C LYS A 11 9.03 -7.58 8.87
N ALA A 12 9.07 -7.07 7.64
CA ALA A 12 8.70 -5.70 7.34
C ALA A 12 7.21 -5.44 7.63
N ARG A 13 6.31 -6.36 7.24
CA ARG A 13 4.89 -6.28 7.56
C ARG A 13 4.60 -6.38 9.06
N HIS A 14 5.38 -7.15 9.80
CA HIS A 14 5.28 -7.18 11.26
C HIS A 14 5.67 -5.82 11.84
N ARG A 15 6.83 -5.28 11.44
CA ARG A 15 7.32 -3.97 11.86
C ARG A 15 6.35 -2.84 11.54
N ALA A 16 5.74 -2.84 10.36
CA ALA A 16 4.71 -1.86 9.98
C ALA A 16 3.55 -1.85 10.98
N ARG A 17 3.07 -3.04 11.37
CA ARG A 17 1.96 -3.17 12.34
C ARG A 17 2.37 -2.69 13.73
N GLU A 18 3.56 -3.04 14.21
CA GLU A 18 4.07 -2.55 15.48
C GLU A 18 4.17 -1.02 15.50
N VAL A 19 4.81 -0.43 14.49
CA VAL A 19 5.02 1.02 14.41
C VAL A 19 3.70 1.76 14.32
N PHE A 20 2.76 1.27 13.51
CA PHE A 20 1.46 1.90 13.34
C PHE A 20 0.61 1.78 14.61
N TRP A 21 0.40 0.57 15.12
CA TRP A 21 -0.45 0.37 16.31
C TRP A 21 0.20 0.84 17.61
N GLY A 22 1.51 1.07 17.64
CA GLY A 22 2.18 1.68 18.79
C GLY A 22 1.83 3.15 19.02
N VAL A 23 1.12 3.80 18.09
CA VAL A 23 0.68 5.20 18.22
C VAL A 23 -0.81 5.41 17.92
N HIS A 24 -1.56 4.33 17.67
CA HIS A 24 -2.98 4.39 17.34
C HIS A 24 -3.78 3.45 18.25
N ASP A 25 -4.85 3.98 18.83
CA ASP A 25 -5.82 3.20 19.60
C ASP A 25 -6.68 2.35 18.67
N ARG A 26 -6.59 1.02 18.81
CA ARG A 26 -7.31 0.06 17.97
C ARG A 26 -8.83 0.12 18.12
N ASP A 27 -9.33 0.49 19.29
CA ASP A 27 -10.75 0.48 19.61
C ASP A 27 -11.45 1.76 19.14
N ALA A 28 -10.71 2.88 19.17
CA ALA A 28 -11.17 4.16 18.65
C ALA A 28 -10.91 4.35 17.14
N TYR A 29 -9.99 3.58 16.54
CA TYR A 29 -9.58 3.78 15.15
C TYR A 29 -10.74 3.55 14.16
N ARG A 30 -10.78 4.39 13.13
CA ARG A 30 -11.75 4.32 12.01
C ARG A 30 -11.00 4.39 10.70
N CYS A 31 -11.52 3.71 9.68
CA CYS A 31 -10.90 3.77 8.37
C CYS A 31 -10.92 5.22 7.85
N PRO A 32 -9.77 5.84 7.55
CA PRO A 32 -9.74 7.23 7.08
C PRO A 32 -10.31 7.38 5.68
N SER A 33 -10.47 6.29 4.92
CA SER A 33 -11.01 6.33 3.56
C SER A 33 -12.54 6.20 3.50
N CYS A 34 -13.19 5.55 4.46
CA CYS A 34 -14.63 5.29 4.40
C CYS A 34 -15.37 5.43 5.75
N GLY A 35 -14.67 5.74 6.84
CA GLY A 35 -15.24 5.85 8.20
C GLY A 35 -15.59 4.52 8.87
N GLY A 36 -15.51 3.40 8.15
CA GLY A 36 -15.87 2.07 8.64
C GLY A 36 -15.02 1.58 9.81
N ARG A 37 -15.63 0.70 10.62
CA ARG A 37 -14.96 -0.11 11.65
C ARG A 37 -14.66 -1.51 11.10
N GLY A 38 -13.79 -2.27 11.78
CA GLY A 38 -13.49 -3.66 11.43
C GLY A 38 -11.98 -3.90 11.33
N PRO A 39 -11.54 -5.12 10.99
CA PRO A 39 -10.12 -5.41 10.99
C PRO A 39 -9.39 -4.48 10.00
N PHE A 40 -8.43 -3.75 10.55
CA PHE A 40 -7.61 -2.81 9.80
C PHE A 40 -6.32 -3.48 9.35
N GLU A 41 -5.98 -3.28 8.08
CA GLU A 41 -4.72 -3.67 7.48
C GLU A 41 -3.84 -2.41 7.38
N VAL A 42 -2.56 -2.55 7.74
CA VAL A 42 -1.58 -1.45 7.58
C VAL A 42 -1.10 -1.45 6.14
N HIS A 43 -1.25 -0.30 5.49
CA HIS A 43 -0.88 -0.05 4.10
C HIS A 43 0.30 0.92 4.02
N HIS A 44 1.21 0.67 3.08
CA HIS A 44 2.31 1.56 2.71
C HIS A 44 1.87 2.48 1.58
N ARG A 45 1.75 3.78 1.87
CA ARG A 45 1.21 4.81 0.94
C ARG A 45 2.04 4.90 -0.34
N ASN A 46 3.36 4.87 -0.23
CA ASN A 46 4.27 4.91 -1.37
C ASN A 46 4.44 3.58 -2.11
N GLY A 47 3.87 2.48 -1.60
CA GLY A 47 4.00 1.14 -2.18
C GLY A 47 5.31 0.41 -1.85
N ASP A 48 6.27 1.07 -1.22
CA ASP A 48 7.47 0.43 -0.70
C ASP A 48 7.18 -0.24 0.64
N TRP A 49 7.12 -1.57 0.64
CA TRP A 49 6.83 -2.39 1.82
C TRP A 49 7.98 -2.41 2.83
N LEU A 50 9.18 -1.93 2.48
CA LEU A 50 10.33 -1.79 3.38
C LEU A 50 10.30 -0.45 4.15
N ASP A 51 9.61 0.57 3.64
CA ASP A 51 9.53 1.89 4.26
C ASP A 51 8.51 1.94 5.41
N ASN A 52 8.97 1.58 6.60
CA ASN A 52 8.15 1.55 7.82
C ASN A 52 8.13 2.87 8.60
N ARG A 53 8.46 4.01 7.97
CA ARG A 53 8.31 5.33 8.60
C ARG A 53 6.84 5.60 8.88
N ARG A 54 6.52 6.14 10.07
CA ARG A 54 5.14 6.38 10.52
C ARG A 54 4.29 7.14 9.49
N GLN A 55 4.85 8.17 8.86
CA GLN A 55 4.14 8.98 7.85
C GLN A 55 3.76 8.19 6.59
N ASN A 56 4.44 7.08 6.28
CA ASN A 56 4.15 6.24 5.13
C ASN A 56 3.08 5.17 5.43
N LEU A 57 2.75 4.95 6.70
CA LEU A 57 1.81 3.92 7.11
C LEU A 57 0.40 4.49 7.25
N ILE A 58 -0.60 3.69 6.91
CA ILE A 58 -2.01 4.01 7.13
C ILE A 58 -2.80 2.74 7.41
N GLY A 59 -3.59 2.73 8.48
CA GLY A 59 -4.54 1.66 8.77
C GLY A 59 -5.81 1.88 7.95
N VAL A 60 -6.20 0.91 7.13
CA VAL A 60 -7.43 0.96 6.32
C VAL A 60 -8.19 -0.36 6.43
N CYS A 61 -9.51 -0.34 6.23
CA CYS A 61 -10.28 -1.58 6.21
C CYS A 61 -9.89 -2.42 4.98
N HIS A 62 -10.12 -3.74 5.05
CA HIS A 62 -9.77 -4.67 3.98
C HIS A 62 -10.28 -4.24 2.58
N ALA A 63 -11.52 -3.74 2.50
CA ALA A 63 -12.11 -3.27 1.25
C ALA A 63 -11.35 -2.06 0.67
N CYS A 64 -11.05 -1.06 1.50
CA CYS A 64 -10.28 0.11 1.09
C CYS A 64 -8.82 -0.26 0.76
N HIS A 65 -8.24 -1.22 1.49
CA HIS A 65 -6.90 -1.71 1.21
C HIS A 65 -6.80 -2.35 -0.18
N ARG A 66 -7.75 -3.24 -0.52
CA ARG A 66 -7.83 -3.85 -1.86
C ARG A 66 -8.07 -2.82 -2.95
N ARG A 67 -8.94 -1.84 -2.70
CA ARG A 67 -9.20 -0.75 -3.65
C ARG A 67 -7.93 0.04 -3.95
N ALA A 68 -7.18 0.44 -2.93
CA ALA A 68 -5.94 1.20 -3.10
C ALA A 68 -4.90 0.44 -3.96
N HIS A 69 -4.76 -0.87 -3.77
CA HIS A 69 -3.87 -1.68 -4.63
C HIS A 69 -4.38 -1.78 -6.07
N ARG A 70 -5.70 -1.89 -6.28
CA ARG A 70 -6.28 -1.91 -7.63
C ARG A 70 -6.04 -0.58 -8.35
N GLU A 71 -6.33 0.54 -7.71
CA GLU A 71 -6.11 1.89 -8.24
C GLU A 71 -4.65 2.09 -8.64
N ARG A 72 -3.70 1.76 -7.76
CA ARG A 72 -2.26 1.82 -8.07
C ARG A 72 -1.87 0.99 -9.29
N ASN A 73 -2.38 -0.23 -9.42
CA ASN A 73 -2.09 -1.10 -10.56
C ASN A 73 -2.70 -0.54 -11.85
N THR A 74 -3.91 0.02 -11.79
CA THR A 74 -4.55 0.68 -12.92
C THR A 74 -3.72 1.90 -13.37
N ASP A 75 -3.29 2.75 -12.43
CA ASP A 75 -2.48 3.92 -12.72
C ASP A 75 -1.13 3.54 -13.36
N ALA A 76 -0.47 2.51 -12.84
CA ALA A 76 0.78 2.00 -13.40
C ALA A 76 0.60 1.52 -14.84
N ARG A 77 -0.46 0.76 -15.11
CA ARG A 77 -0.78 0.27 -16.46
C ARG A 77 -1.17 1.40 -17.42
N LEU A 78 -1.92 2.39 -16.94
CA LEU A 78 -2.23 3.59 -17.75
C LEU A 78 -0.97 4.40 -18.08
N ALA A 79 0.00 4.50 -17.16
CA ALA A 79 1.27 5.18 -17.39
C ALA A 79 2.15 4.46 -18.42
N GLU A 80 2.20 3.13 -18.36
CA GLU A 80 2.84 2.27 -19.36
C GLU A 80 2.24 2.53 -20.75
N TRP A 81 0.91 2.44 -20.88
CA TRP A 81 0.22 2.66 -22.16
C TRP A 81 0.43 4.07 -22.72
N LYS A 82 0.45 5.10 -21.86
CA LYS A 82 0.74 6.47 -22.31
C LYS A 82 2.16 6.59 -22.88
N SER A 83 3.12 5.90 -22.27
CA SER A 83 4.51 5.89 -22.76
C SER A 83 4.63 5.18 -24.11
N GLU A 84 3.96 4.04 -24.27
CA GLU A 84 3.89 3.31 -25.54
C GLU A 84 3.26 4.14 -26.66
N LEU A 85 2.12 4.79 -26.38
CA LEU A 85 1.43 5.65 -27.35
C LEU A 85 2.29 6.86 -27.76
N ALA A 86 3.00 7.49 -26.81
CA ALA A 86 3.90 8.59 -27.12
C ALA A 86 5.04 8.15 -28.07
N GLY A 87 5.63 6.97 -27.83
CA GLY A 87 6.67 6.42 -28.71
C GLY A 87 6.19 6.13 -30.13
N LEU A 88 4.91 5.77 -30.32
CA LEU A 88 4.33 5.60 -31.66
C LEU A 88 4.10 6.94 -32.37
N GLN A 89 3.82 8.01 -31.63
CA GLN A 89 3.56 9.35 -32.19
C GLN A 89 4.85 10.08 -32.59
N GLU A 90 5.98 9.80 -31.96
CA GLU A 90 7.28 10.39 -32.28
C GLU A 90 8.00 9.70 -33.46
N GLY A 91 7.54 8.50 -33.85
CA GLY A 91 8.07 7.73 -34.99
C GLY A 91 7.31 7.91 -36.31
N ALA A 92 6.36 8.84 -36.39
CA ALA A 92 5.49 9.09 -37.54
C ALA A 92 5.73 10.47 -38.18
#